data_AF-A0A2P5HMB0-F1
#
_entry.id   AF-A0A2P5HMB0-F1
#
_cell.length_a   1.000
_cell.length_b   1.000
_cell.length_c   1.000
_cell.angle_alpha   90.00
_cell.angle_beta   90.00
_cell.angle_gamma   90.00
#
_symmetry.space_group_name_H-M   'P 1'
#
loop_
_entity.id
_entity.type
_entity.pdbx_description
1 polymer ?
#
loop_
_entity_poly.entity_id
_entity_poly.type
_entity_poly.pdbx_seq_one_letter_code
_entity_poly.pdbx_strand_id
1 'polypeptide(L)'
;MKSTPAEIEAALANYRKVTAERNKRELQVFVDAIVKADFAEEVTATEFTKERMDKERMEQLGELVQEDLNFLTHPTELMDRYDELAARLYLDGTSGGDLDPEKRASYTEPYFEALGAALKEKAPDEVKEIISVPEEFRVLARHVTGICGPGLPHHQTMFPMSFWATRGWVITP
;
A
#
# COMPACT_ATOMS: atom_id res chain seq x y z
N MET A 1 -19.60 16.06 -15.02
CA MET A 1 -19.88 14.73 -15.60
C MET A 1 -19.39 13.72 -14.58
N LYS A 2 -20.25 12.79 -14.14
CA LYS A 2 -19.86 11.74 -13.20
C LYS A 2 -19.18 10.62 -13.98
N SER A 3 -18.10 10.05 -13.42
CA SER A 3 -17.45 8.89 -14.03
C SER A 3 -18.35 7.68 -13.93
N THR A 4 -18.48 6.93 -15.01
CA THR A 4 -19.18 5.64 -15.03
C THR A 4 -18.36 4.59 -14.27
N PRO A 5 -18.99 3.51 -13.78
CA PRO A 5 -18.26 2.42 -13.14
C PRO A 5 -17.15 1.83 -14.02
N ALA A 6 -17.41 1.65 -15.32
CA ALA A 6 -16.43 1.14 -16.27
C ALA A 6 -15.23 2.09 -16.43
N GLU A 7 -15.44 3.41 -16.42
CA GLU A 7 -14.35 4.39 -16.45
C GLU A 7 -13.51 4.34 -15.17
N ILE A 8 -14.14 4.15 -14.00
CA ILE A 8 -13.44 4.00 -12.72
C ILE A 8 -12.59 2.72 -12.71
N GLU A 9 -13.16 1.60 -13.14
CA GLU A 9 -12.45 0.33 -13.26
C GLU A 9 -11.26 0.42 -14.22
N ALA A 10 -11.46 1.03 -15.40
CA ALA A 10 -10.40 1.22 -16.39
C ALA A 10 -9.29 2.15 -15.85
N ALA A 11 -9.66 3.24 -15.18
CA ALA A 11 -8.71 4.17 -14.57
C ALA A 11 -7.90 3.48 -13.46
N LEU A 12 -8.56 2.68 -12.61
CA LEU A 12 -7.91 1.92 -11.54
C LEU A 12 -6.95 0.87 -12.10
N ALA A 13 -7.35 0.13 -13.13
CA ALA A 13 -6.49 -0.85 -13.79
C ALA A 13 -5.24 -0.19 -14.40
N ASN A 14 -5.43 0.95 -15.08
CA ASN A 14 -4.30 1.71 -15.63
C ASN A 14 -3.39 2.26 -14.52
N TYR A 15 -3.97 2.79 -13.43
CA TYR A 15 -3.23 3.28 -12.28
C TYR A 15 -2.34 2.20 -11.66
N ARG A 16 -2.93 1.01 -11.38
CA ARG A 16 -2.21 -0.15 -10.84
C ARG A 16 -1.04 -0.55 -11.73
N LYS A 17 -1.29 -0.67 -13.03
CA LYS A 17 -0.27 -1.04 -14.02
C LYS A 17 0.91 -0.06 -14.01
N VAL A 18 0.63 1.23 -14.16
CA VAL A 18 1.66 2.27 -14.23
C VAL A 18 2.47 2.34 -12.92
N THR A 19 1.78 2.26 -11.78
CA THR A 19 2.43 2.32 -10.46
C THR A 19 3.26 1.07 -10.21
N ALA A 20 2.75 -0.13 -10.51
CA ALA A 20 3.50 -1.37 -10.40
C ALA A 20 4.76 -1.37 -11.29
N GLU A 21 4.65 -0.97 -12.56
CA GLU A 21 5.81 -0.89 -13.46
C GLU A 21 6.88 0.12 -12.99
N ARG A 22 6.45 1.24 -12.39
CA ARG A 22 7.35 2.20 -11.79
C ARG A 22 8.01 1.64 -10.53
N ASN A 23 7.22 1.13 -9.60
CA ASN A 23 7.69 0.59 -8.34
C ASN A 23 8.60 -0.63 -8.55
N LYS A 24 8.36 -1.47 -9.57
CA LYS A 24 9.26 -2.58 -9.96
C LYS A 24 10.66 -2.09 -10.31
N ARG A 25 10.74 -1.01 -11.11
CA ARG A 25 12.03 -0.42 -11.52
C ARG A 25 12.76 0.21 -10.33
N GLU A 26 12.05 0.94 -9.48
CA GLU A 26 12.63 1.52 -8.27
C GLU A 26 13.12 0.42 -7.32
N LEU A 27 12.28 -0.58 -7.06
CA LEU A 27 12.59 -1.71 -6.18
C LEU A 27 13.79 -2.52 -6.67
N GLN A 28 13.94 -2.74 -7.98
CA GLN A 28 15.10 -3.44 -8.54
C GLN A 28 16.42 -2.77 -8.16
N VAL A 29 16.48 -1.43 -8.15
CA VAL A 29 17.69 -0.69 -7.76
C VAL A 29 18.05 -0.98 -6.30
N PHE A 30 17.06 -0.99 -5.41
CA PHE A 30 17.27 -1.29 -4.00
C PHE A 30 17.60 -2.76 -3.76
N VAL A 31 16.91 -3.70 -4.42
CA VAL A 31 17.22 -5.13 -4.32
C VAL A 31 18.65 -5.41 -4.78
N ASP A 32 19.08 -4.81 -5.90
CA ASP A 32 20.46 -4.93 -6.35
C ASP A 32 21.46 -4.38 -5.32
N ALA A 33 21.15 -3.26 -4.69
CA ALA A 33 21.99 -2.66 -3.66
C ALA A 33 22.04 -3.54 -2.39
N ILE A 34 20.91 -4.07 -1.94
CA ILE A 34 20.80 -4.95 -0.77
C ILE A 34 21.59 -6.25 -1.00
N VAL A 35 21.47 -6.85 -2.19
CA VAL A 35 22.18 -8.09 -2.54
C VAL A 35 23.69 -7.86 -2.61
N LYS A 36 24.12 -6.72 -3.14
CA LYS A 36 25.55 -6.35 -3.29
C LYS A 36 26.13 -5.70 -2.05
N ALA A 37 25.32 -5.41 -1.03
CA ALA A 37 25.81 -4.80 0.19
C ALA A 37 26.78 -5.76 0.89
N ASP A 38 28.02 -5.29 1.00
CA ASP A 38 29.03 -5.85 1.88
C ASP A 38 29.04 -5.04 3.17
N PHE A 39 28.94 -5.73 4.31
CA PHE A 39 29.07 -5.10 5.61
C PHE A 39 30.56 -4.77 5.84
N ALA A 40 30.87 -3.54 6.24
CA ALA A 40 32.25 -3.08 6.39
C ALA A 40 33.09 -4.01 7.27
N GLU A 41 34.34 -4.26 6.86
CA GLU A 41 35.31 -5.17 7.51
C GLU A 41 35.58 -4.87 9.00
N GLU A 42 35.17 -3.70 9.51
CA GLU A 42 35.36 -3.29 10.91
C GLU A 42 34.45 -4.04 11.89
N VAL A 43 33.43 -4.75 11.41
CA VAL A 43 32.63 -5.65 12.24
C VAL A 43 33.30 -7.02 12.25
N THR A 44 34.04 -7.27 13.32
CA THR A 44 34.92 -8.42 13.52
C THR A 44 34.32 -9.74 13.02
N ALA A 45 35.17 -10.53 12.33
CA ALA A 45 34.89 -11.79 11.65
C ALA A 45 34.25 -12.92 12.50
N THR A 46 33.88 -12.64 13.75
CA THR A 46 33.23 -13.57 14.68
C THR A 46 31.73 -13.34 14.84
N GLU A 47 31.16 -12.20 14.39
CA GLU A 47 29.75 -11.85 14.70
C GLU A 47 28.78 -11.80 13.50
N PHE A 48 29.27 -11.85 12.26
CA PHE A 48 28.43 -11.84 11.06
C PHE A 48 28.61 -13.11 10.23
N THR A 49 27.85 -14.16 10.60
CA THR A 49 27.69 -15.35 9.75
C THR A 49 26.91 -14.98 8.48
N LYS A 50 27.04 -15.80 7.44
CA LYS A 50 26.22 -15.68 6.21
C LYS A 50 24.73 -15.61 6.54
N GLU A 51 24.27 -16.44 7.47
CA GLU A 51 22.88 -16.46 7.92
C GLU A 51 22.42 -15.11 8.50
N ARG A 52 23.27 -14.45 9.31
CA ARG A 52 22.97 -13.11 9.82
C ARG A 52 22.90 -12.09 8.69
N MET A 53 23.83 -12.13 7.74
CA MET A 53 23.81 -11.20 6.59
C MET A 53 22.56 -11.39 5.74
N ASP A 54 22.17 -12.63 5.47
CA ASP A 54 20.97 -12.93 4.68
C ASP A 54 19.70 -12.47 5.43
N LYS A 55 19.67 -12.61 6.76
CA LYS A 55 18.60 -12.06 7.59
C LYS A 55 18.52 -10.53 7.51
N GLU A 56 19.64 -9.82 7.68
CA GLU A 56 19.68 -8.34 7.62
C GLU A 56 19.25 -7.82 6.24
N ARG A 57 19.63 -8.51 5.17
CA ARG A 57 19.17 -8.19 3.80
C ARG A 57 17.66 -8.30 3.67
N MET A 58 17.07 -9.37 4.23
CA MET A 58 15.62 -9.56 4.24
C MET A 58 14.91 -8.52 5.12
N GLU A 59 15.49 -8.14 6.25
CA GLU A 59 14.97 -7.09 7.13
C GLU A 59 14.97 -5.73 6.42
N GLN A 60 16.07 -5.32 5.77
CA GLN A 60 16.12 -4.10 4.98
C GLN A 60 15.10 -4.07 3.84
N LEU A 61 14.92 -5.21 3.16
CA LEU A 61 13.90 -5.32 2.12
C LEU A 61 12.49 -5.19 2.71
N GLY A 62 12.24 -5.85 3.85
CA GLY A 62 10.99 -5.78 4.60
C GLY A 62 10.66 -4.36 5.05
N GLU A 63 11.65 -3.58 5.50
CA GLU A 63 11.48 -2.17 5.83
C GLU A 63 11.07 -1.34 4.61
N LEU A 64 11.67 -1.60 3.45
CA LEU A 64 11.39 -0.87 2.21
C LEU A 64 9.95 -1.07 1.71
N VAL A 65 9.45 -2.30 1.80
CA VAL A 65 8.05 -2.64 1.45
C VAL A 65 7.09 -2.57 2.63
N GLN A 66 7.61 -2.26 3.82
CA GLN A 66 6.88 -2.16 5.08
C GLN A 66 6.04 -3.40 5.44
N GLU A 67 6.57 -4.59 5.14
CA GLU A 67 5.88 -5.87 5.34
C GLU A 67 6.85 -6.96 5.82
N ASP A 68 6.30 -7.97 6.48
CA ASP A 68 7.04 -9.17 6.85
C ASP A 68 7.18 -10.11 5.65
N LEU A 69 8.43 -10.37 5.24
CA LEU A 69 8.81 -11.16 4.08
C LEU A 69 9.21 -12.60 4.42
N ASN A 70 8.76 -13.14 5.55
CA ASN A 70 9.01 -14.52 6.00
C ASN A 70 8.66 -15.65 4.98
N PHE A 71 7.94 -15.32 3.90
CA PHE A 71 7.61 -16.24 2.80
C PHE A 71 8.62 -16.21 1.64
N LEU A 72 9.67 -15.40 1.75
CA LEU A 72 10.80 -15.32 0.81
C LEU A 72 12.09 -15.69 1.56
N THR A 73 13.04 -16.31 0.86
CA THR A 73 14.33 -16.67 1.45
C THR A 73 15.49 -15.80 0.95
N HIS A 74 15.30 -15.10 -0.18
CA HIS A 74 16.29 -14.21 -0.76
C HIS A 74 15.64 -12.97 -1.40
N PRO A 75 16.29 -11.77 -1.36
CA PRO A 75 15.72 -10.55 -1.93
C PRO A 75 15.32 -10.63 -3.41
N THR A 76 16.05 -11.41 -4.21
CA THR A 76 15.77 -11.58 -5.64
C THR A 76 14.43 -12.28 -5.91
N GLU A 77 13.96 -13.12 -5.00
CA GLU A 77 12.67 -13.82 -5.16
C GLU A 77 11.49 -12.83 -5.23
N LEU A 78 11.61 -11.68 -4.57
CA LEU A 78 10.61 -10.61 -4.67
C LEU A 78 10.51 -10.07 -6.11
N MET A 79 11.64 -9.98 -6.81
CA MET A 79 11.68 -9.51 -8.20
C MET A 79 11.17 -10.60 -9.17
N ASP A 80 11.53 -11.86 -8.93
CA ASP A 80 11.07 -13.01 -9.72
C ASP A 80 9.55 -13.19 -9.63
N ARG A 81 8.98 -12.92 -8.45
CA ARG A 81 7.54 -13.06 -8.15
C ARG A 81 6.82 -11.72 -8.06
N TYR A 82 7.39 -10.66 -8.65
CA TYR A 82 6.88 -9.30 -8.46
C TYR A 82 5.39 -9.18 -8.83
N ASP A 83 4.99 -9.73 -9.98
CA ASP A 83 3.63 -9.56 -10.49
C ASP A 83 2.60 -10.31 -9.62
N GLU A 84 3.01 -11.39 -8.94
CA GLU A 84 2.20 -12.13 -7.96
C GLU A 84 2.07 -11.33 -6.65
N LEU A 85 3.17 -10.72 -6.20
CA LEU A 85 3.27 -10.09 -4.89
C LEU A 85 2.85 -8.61 -4.88
N ALA A 86 2.76 -7.96 -6.04
CA ALA A 86 2.57 -6.52 -6.14
C ALA A 86 1.29 -6.03 -5.43
N ALA A 87 0.18 -6.73 -5.61
CA ALA A 87 -1.09 -6.38 -4.95
C ALA A 87 -1.04 -6.60 -3.44
N ARG A 88 -0.43 -7.71 -2.99
CA ARG A 88 -0.30 -8.06 -1.57
C ARG A 88 0.58 -7.07 -0.81
N LEU A 89 1.65 -6.59 -1.45
CA LEU A 89 2.64 -5.69 -0.85
C LEU A 89 2.37 -4.21 -1.18
N TYR A 90 1.18 -3.87 -1.67
CA TYR A 90 0.78 -2.50 -2.02
C TYR A 90 1.67 -1.82 -3.08
N LEU A 91 2.43 -2.61 -3.84
CA LEU A 91 3.38 -2.11 -4.85
C LEU A 91 2.68 -1.63 -6.12
N ASP A 92 1.40 -1.94 -6.31
CA ASP A 92 0.56 -1.36 -7.36
C ASP A 92 -0.10 -0.02 -6.95
N GLY A 93 0.21 0.48 -5.76
CA GLY A 93 -0.35 1.73 -5.23
C GLY A 93 -1.77 1.61 -4.69
N THR A 94 -2.27 0.39 -4.50
CA THR A 94 -3.62 0.15 -3.96
C THR A 94 -3.57 -0.79 -2.77
N SER A 95 -4.55 -0.66 -1.88
CA SER A 95 -4.71 -1.56 -0.73
C SER A 95 -5.96 -2.40 -0.80
N GLY A 96 -5.88 -3.58 -0.18
CA GLY A 96 -6.99 -4.52 -0.11
C GLY A 96 -7.48 -4.97 -1.49
N GLY A 97 -6.62 -4.94 -2.51
CA GLY A 97 -6.92 -5.46 -3.84
C GLY A 97 -7.00 -6.99 -3.88
N ASP A 98 -6.36 -7.65 -2.92
CA ASP A 98 -6.36 -9.09 -2.68
C ASP A 98 -7.48 -9.56 -1.74
N LEU A 99 -8.12 -8.65 -1.01
CA LEU A 99 -9.25 -8.97 -0.13
C LEU A 99 -10.46 -9.45 -0.94
N ASP A 100 -11.22 -10.37 -0.35
CA ASP A 100 -12.50 -10.75 -0.93
C ASP A 100 -13.50 -9.56 -0.85
N PRO A 101 -14.46 -9.47 -1.79
CA PRO A 101 -15.41 -8.36 -1.84
C PRO A 101 -16.27 -8.19 -0.57
N GLU A 102 -16.66 -9.26 0.11
CA GLU A 102 -17.48 -9.21 1.32
C GLU A 102 -16.68 -8.63 2.49
N LYS A 103 -15.45 -9.12 2.68
CA LYS A 103 -14.53 -8.57 3.68
C LYS A 103 -14.19 -7.12 3.39
N ARG A 104 -13.98 -6.74 2.13
CA ARG A 104 -13.80 -5.34 1.74
C ARG A 104 -15.02 -4.48 2.14
N ALA A 105 -16.22 -4.90 1.78
CA ALA A 105 -17.47 -4.20 2.11
C ALA A 105 -17.68 -4.02 3.61
N SER A 106 -17.29 -5.02 4.41
CA SER A 106 -17.39 -4.98 5.89
C SER A 106 -16.58 -3.86 6.54
N TYR A 107 -15.53 -3.36 5.89
CA TYR A 107 -14.75 -2.23 6.39
C TYR A 107 -15.21 -0.90 5.79
N THR A 108 -15.55 -0.88 4.51
CA THR A 108 -15.79 0.37 3.77
C THR A 108 -17.15 1.00 4.06
N GLU A 109 -18.22 0.21 4.18
CA GLU A 109 -19.56 0.75 4.43
C GLU A 109 -19.67 1.42 5.81
N PRO A 110 -19.24 0.78 6.92
CA PRO A 110 -19.24 1.43 8.23
C PRO A 110 -18.38 2.70 8.27
N TYR A 111 -17.26 2.71 7.54
CA TYR A 111 -16.41 3.90 7.43
C TYR A 111 -17.14 5.05 6.74
N PHE A 112 -17.82 4.80 5.62
CA PHE A 112 -18.59 5.83 4.92
C PHE A 112 -19.77 6.35 5.74
N GLU A 113 -20.45 5.48 6.50
CA GLU A 113 -21.50 5.90 7.43
C GLU A 113 -20.94 6.80 8.54
N ALA A 114 -19.84 6.38 9.19
CA ALA A 114 -19.20 7.16 10.25
C ALA A 114 -18.67 8.51 9.75
N LEU A 115 -18.02 8.52 8.57
CA LEU A 115 -17.55 9.75 7.92
C LEU A 115 -18.71 10.68 7.59
N GLY A 116 -19.79 10.14 7.02
CA GLY A 116 -20.99 10.90 6.70
C GLY A 116 -21.62 11.52 7.96
N ALA A 117 -21.74 10.76 9.04
CA ALA A 117 -22.27 11.25 10.31
C ALA A 117 -21.39 12.35 10.91
N ALA A 118 -20.06 12.15 10.95
CA ALA A 118 -19.12 13.13 11.48
C ALA A 118 -19.11 14.44 10.65
N LEU A 119 -19.16 14.34 9.32
CA LEU A 119 -19.25 15.51 8.45
C LEU A 119 -20.55 16.29 8.68
N LYS A 120 -21.68 15.59 8.81
CA LYS A 120 -22.98 16.22 9.11
C LYS A 120 -23.02 16.88 10.48
N GLU A 121 -22.36 16.30 11.48
CA GLU A 121 -22.27 16.90 12.83
C GLU A 121 -21.60 18.29 12.79
N LYS A 122 -20.55 18.44 11.98
CA LYS A 122 -19.74 19.68 11.90
C LYS A 122 -20.23 20.68 10.87
N ALA A 123 -21.09 20.27 9.94
CA ALA A 123 -21.53 21.11 8.84
C ALA A 123 -22.68 22.07 9.24
N PRO A 124 -22.82 23.22 8.54
CA PRO A 124 -24.00 24.08 8.66
C PRO A 124 -25.31 23.32 8.32
N ASP A 125 -26.41 23.64 9.00
CA ASP A 125 -27.70 22.96 8.84
C ASP A 125 -28.18 22.91 7.37
N GLU A 126 -27.92 23.98 6.61
CA GLU A 126 -28.29 24.13 5.20
C GLU A 126 -27.71 23.04 4.28
N VAL A 127 -26.59 22.43 4.67
CA VAL A 127 -25.89 21.44 3.83
C VAL A 127 -25.91 20.03 4.41
N LYS A 128 -26.44 19.82 5.63
CA LYS A 128 -26.43 18.49 6.28
C LYS A 128 -27.16 17.43 5.46
N GLU A 129 -28.26 17.78 4.82
CA GLU A 129 -29.06 16.85 4.02
C GLU A 129 -28.43 16.50 2.66
N ILE A 130 -27.50 17.34 2.16
CA ILE A 130 -26.82 17.10 0.88
C ILE A 130 -25.45 16.40 1.06
N ILE A 131 -24.91 16.36 2.28
CA ILE A 131 -23.66 15.65 2.57
C ILE A 131 -23.90 14.14 2.44
N SER A 132 -23.20 13.56 1.47
CA SER A 132 -23.15 12.13 1.22
C SER A 132 -21.80 11.78 0.59
N VAL A 133 -21.36 10.54 0.77
CA VAL A 133 -20.20 10.01 0.04
C VAL A 133 -20.59 9.86 -1.44
N PRO A 134 -19.86 10.47 -2.38
CA PRO A 134 -20.14 10.33 -3.81
C PRO A 134 -20.14 8.86 -4.26
N GLU A 135 -21.07 8.52 -5.16
CA GLU A 135 -21.22 7.14 -5.67
C GLU A 135 -19.94 6.63 -6.34
N GLU A 136 -19.16 7.51 -6.96
CA GLU A 136 -17.88 7.18 -7.56
C GLU A 136 -16.88 6.60 -6.54
N PHE A 137 -16.89 7.11 -5.30
CA PHE A 137 -16.07 6.54 -4.22
C PHE A 137 -16.63 5.21 -3.72
N ARG A 138 -17.95 5.02 -3.75
CA ARG A 138 -18.58 3.73 -3.43
C ARG A 138 -18.23 2.67 -4.46
N VAL A 139 -18.23 3.02 -5.74
CA VAL A 139 -17.77 2.13 -6.82
C VAL A 139 -16.30 1.79 -6.62
N LEU A 140 -15.43 2.77 -6.39
CA LEU A 140 -14.01 2.53 -6.15
C LEU A 140 -13.77 1.62 -4.94
N ALA A 141 -14.51 1.83 -3.85
CA ALA A 141 -14.43 1.03 -2.63
C ALA A 141 -14.82 -0.45 -2.83
N ARG A 142 -15.49 -0.80 -3.93
CA ARG A 142 -15.73 -2.20 -4.31
C ARG A 142 -14.47 -2.91 -4.78
N HIS A 143 -13.42 -2.18 -5.17
CA HIS A 143 -12.20 -2.77 -5.75
C HIS A 143 -10.95 -2.61 -4.87
N VAL A 144 -10.93 -1.60 -4.01
CA VAL A 144 -9.80 -1.27 -3.12
C VAL A 144 -10.31 -0.77 -1.78
N THR A 145 -9.52 -0.96 -0.72
CA THR A 145 -9.73 -0.28 0.56
C THR A 145 -9.06 1.09 0.62
N GLY A 146 -8.17 1.38 -0.32
CA GLY A 146 -7.40 2.62 -0.35
C GLY A 146 -6.58 2.75 -1.63
N ILE A 147 -6.29 4.00 -1.99
CA ILE A 147 -5.32 4.37 -3.02
C ILE A 147 -4.17 5.07 -2.31
N CYS A 148 -2.98 4.49 -2.43
CA CYS A 148 -1.73 5.06 -1.98
C CYS A 148 -1.11 5.82 -3.16
N GLY A 149 -0.44 6.95 -2.91
CA GLY A 149 0.31 7.66 -3.95
C GLY A 149 1.43 6.80 -4.57
N PRO A 150 2.01 7.22 -5.71
CA PRO A 150 3.10 6.49 -6.35
C PRO A 150 4.35 6.44 -5.45
N GLY A 151 5.10 5.33 -5.53
CA GLY A 151 6.33 5.10 -4.76
C GLY A 151 6.26 3.83 -3.90
N LEU A 152 7.40 3.44 -3.33
CA LEU A 152 7.49 2.28 -2.44
C LEU A 152 6.78 2.52 -1.10
N PRO A 153 6.23 1.48 -0.43
CA PRO A 153 5.48 1.62 0.82
C PRO A 153 6.20 2.43 1.90
N HIS A 154 7.51 2.22 2.08
CA HIS A 154 8.30 3.03 3.02
C HIS A 154 8.22 4.54 2.70
N HIS A 155 8.43 4.91 1.44
CA HIS A 155 8.34 6.31 1.00
C HIS A 155 6.93 6.88 1.10
N GLN A 156 5.90 6.08 0.79
CA GLN A 156 4.49 6.47 0.96
C GLN A 156 4.17 6.79 2.43
N THR A 157 4.81 6.09 3.37
CA THR A 157 4.57 6.28 4.81
C THR A 157 5.35 7.45 5.39
N MET A 158 6.55 7.73 4.88
CA MET A 158 7.35 8.91 5.27
C MET A 158 6.82 10.22 4.67
N PHE A 159 6.19 10.16 3.49
CA PHE A 159 5.61 11.31 2.81
C PHE A 159 4.11 11.06 2.53
N PRO A 160 3.27 11.04 3.58
CA PRO A 160 1.90 10.56 3.49
C PRO A 160 1.07 11.39 2.51
N MET A 161 0.67 10.75 1.41
CA MET A 161 -0.51 11.13 0.62
C MET A 161 -1.38 9.88 0.45
N SER A 162 -2.01 9.42 1.53
CA SER A 162 -3.06 8.40 1.47
C SER A 162 -4.41 9.10 1.53
N PHE A 163 -5.23 8.91 0.50
CA PHE A 163 -6.45 9.69 0.34
C PHE A 163 -7.62 9.16 1.20
N TRP A 164 -7.61 7.88 1.59
CA TRP A 164 -8.76 7.23 2.27
C TRP A 164 -8.40 6.12 3.28
N ALA A 165 -7.20 6.21 3.88
CA ALA A 165 -6.64 5.35 4.94
C ALA A 165 -5.92 4.05 4.50
N THR A 166 -4.65 3.97 4.88
CA THR A 166 -3.90 2.73 5.16
C THR A 166 -2.80 3.03 6.17
N ARG A 167 -3.21 3.23 7.42
CA ARG A 167 -2.50 2.85 8.65
C ARG A 167 -3.35 3.34 9.81
N GLY A 168 -3.60 2.44 10.76
CA GLY A 168 -4.36 2.69 11.97
C GLY A 168 -3.71 3.75 12.85
N TRP A 169 -3.82 5.02 12.45
CA TRP A 169 -3.80 6.12 13.40
C TRP A 169 -5.14 6.08 14.12
N VAL A 170 -5.18 5.28 15.18
CA VAL A 170 -6.09 5.51 16.28
C VAL A 170 -5.73 6.89 16.82
N ILE A 171 -6.45 7.92 16.39
CA ILE A 171 -6.51 9.17 17.15
C ILE A 171 -7.46 8.86 18.30
N THR A 172 -6.93 8.28 19.37
CA THR A 172 -7.57 8.38 20.68
C THR A 172 -7.35 9.81 21.19
N PRO A 173 -8.38 10.43 21.81
CA PRO A 173 -8.23 11.72 22.48
C PRO A 173 -7.19 11.68 23.60
#